data_AF-A0A5Q6PFJ4-F1
#
_entry.id   AF-A0A5Q6PFJ4-F1
#
_cell.length_a   1.000
_cell.length_b   1.000
_cell.length_c   1.000
_cell.angle_alpha   90.00
_cell.angle_beta   90.00
_cell.angle_gamma   90.00
#
_symmetry.space_group_name_H-M   'P 1'
#
loop_
_entity.id
_entity.type
_entity.pdbx_description
1 polymer ?
#
loop_
_entity_poly.entity_id
_entity_poly.type
_entity_poly.pdbx_seq_one_letter_code
_entity_poly.pdbx_strand_id
1 'polypeptide(L)'
;MIKIENELTSDYPITKHALLVIQELVNKNHKTNEQIKILINNDDLRMVKANIRYVSDNESKIPDFWVSSEKNLILSQCIEDVLFKYTKFRNCKHENFVPAISQEGRIFSDGTCTCTNCGIKTTSGFGEKIGTTNTFKVNLSSRKYETRYDWGKSHLQAGESGIVISRRKGSYMTAFFEAFPKVSGFGTFIRGEGKDIDEAEQNAWRKFQKQLACMQHNWNRKVNGIIRTDGYAQCECCGLRASALEPTTKCSKCEKKTSRAFADGFLCDDHLYELTFQDFLNEENRITLEWDDKLKTEKEIQNKNFENFVRAHFMVSLKDSFIANNHRDDEIDDKLMRFSIHYYSQFKRHVFGTRPFEYLQTVPDTDNPDLIYNLKIMQDNVNDIVKQVMDKEENISFERLINGLTPMPGYIKPKDKA
;
A
#
# COMPACT_ATOMS: atom_id res chain seq x y z
N MET A 1 -5.37 19.84 -29.27
CA MET A 1 -6.52 18.94 -28.97
C MET A 1 -6.40 18.43 -27.53
N ILE A 2 -7.37 18.75 -26.68
CA ILE A 2 -7.41 18.29 -25.29
C ILE A 2 -8.17 16.95 -25.23
N LYS A 3 -7.54 15.92 -24.66
CA LYS A 3 -8.12 14.59 -24.43
C LYS A 3 -8.32 14.38 -22.93
N ILE A 4 -9.54 14.01 -22.54
CA ILE A 4 -9.89 13.77 -21.14
C ILE A 4 -10.09 12.27 -20.95
N GLU A 5 -9.33 11.68 -20.02
CA GLU A 5 -9.39 10.26 -19.69
C GLU A 5 -9.68 10.07 -18.20
N ASN A 6 -10.44 9.03 -17.89
CA ASN A 6 -10.65 8.58 -16.51
C ASN A 6 -9.54 7.59 -16.17
N GLU A 7 -8.76 7.89 -15.14
CA GLU A 7 -7.60 7.08 -14.75
C GLU A 7 -7.97 6.03 -13.69
N LEU A 8 -9.19 6.08 -13.14
CA LEU A 8 -9.64 5.17 -12.07
C LEU A 8 -10.80 4.23 -12.43
N THR A 9 -10.69 3.05 -11.81
CA THR A 9 -11.62 1.93 -11.71
C THR A 9 -12.54 2.02 -10.48
N SER A 10 -12.91 3.22 -10.03
CA SER A 10 -13.79 3.36 -8.85
C SER A 10 -15.17 2.75 -9.12
N ASP A 11 -15.90 2.38 -8.06
CA ASP A 11 -17.25 1.79 -8.14
C ASP A 11 -18.29 2.73 -8.77
N TYR A 12 -17.95 4.01 -8.98
CA TYR A 12 -18.78 5.03 -9.60
C TYR A 12 -18.01 5.80 -10.69
N PRO A 13 -17.71 5.17 -11.84
CA PRO A 13 -16.97 5.82 -12.91
C PRO A 13 -17.82 6.94 -13.51
N ILE A 14 -17.19 8.10 -13.78
CA ILE A 14 -17.81 9.12 -14.62
C ILE A 14 -18.12 8.49 -15.96
N THR A 15 -19.36 8.64 -16.44
CA THR A 15 -19.78 7.98 -17.68
C THR A 15 -18.95 8.49 -18.86
N LYS A 16 -18.64 7.60 -19.81
CA LYS A 16 -17.94 7.95 -21.06
C LYS A 16 -18.64 9.12 -21.78
N HIS A 17 -19.97 9.17 -21.72
CA HIS A 17 -20.76 10.26 -22.29
C HIS A 17 -20.49 11.60 -21.59
N ALA A 18 -20.50 11.65 -20.26
CA ALA A 18 -20.17 12.88 -19.53
C ALA A 18 -18.76 13.38 -19.83
N LEU A 19 -17.77 12.49 -19.95
CA LEU A 19 -16.41 12.86 -20.34
C LEU A 19 -16.34 13.45 -21.75
N LEU A 20 -17.07 12.88 -22.71
CA LEU A 20 -17.12 13.41 -24.09
C LEU A 20 -17.75 14.79 -24.15
N VAL A 21 -18.88 15.00 -23.47
CA VAL A 21 -19.55 16.32 -23.40
C VAL A 21 -18.63 17.37 -22.81
N ILE A 22 -17.92 17.03 -21.72
CA ILE A 22 -16.97 17.93 -21.08
C ILE A 22 -15.77 18.21 -22.00
N GLN A 23 -15.24 17.19 -22.68
CA GLN A 23 -14.13 17.34 -23.62
C GLN A 23 -14.50 18.24 -24.81
N GLU A 24 -15.72 18.13 -25.34
CA GLU A 24 -16.22 19.00 -26.41
C GLU A 24 -16.33 20.46 -25.95
N LEU A 25 -16.92 20.69 -24.76
CA LEU A 25 -17.02 22.03 -24.17
C LEU A 25 -15.65 22.67 -23.94
N VAL A 26 -14.70 21.89 -23.40
CA VAL A 26 -13.33 22.32 -23.15
C VAL A 26 -12.61 22.66 -24.46
N ASN A 27 -12.67 21.79 -25.47
CA ASN A 27 -12.03 22.06 -26.77
C ASN A 27 -12.68 23.25 -27.52
N LYS A 28 -13.98 23.52 -27.29
CA LYS A 28 -14.65 24.70 -27.85
C LYS A 28 -14.15 26.00 -27.21
N ASN A 29 -13.91 25.98 -25.90
CA ASN A 29 -13.50 27.15 -25.12
C ASN A 29 -11.98 27.38 -25.15
N HIS A 30 -11.18 26.32 -25.29
CA HIS A 30 -9.72 26.36 -25.25
C HIS A 30 -9.13 25.89 -26.59
N LYS A 31 -8.73 26.84 -27.43
CA LYS A 31 -8.02 26.54 -28.68
C LYS A 31 -6.53 26.33 -28.39
N THR A 32 -6.05 25.10 -28.56
CA THR A 32 -4.63 24.77 -28.43
C THR A 32 -4.17 23.81 -29.53
N ASN A 33 -2.97 24.07 -30.06
CA ASN A 33 -2.29 23.21 -31.03
C ASN A 33 -1.64 21.99 -30.36
N GLU A 34 -1.60 21.94 -29.02
CA GLU A 34 -0.96 20.86 -28.27
C GLU A 34 -1.90 19.71 -27.95
N GLN A 35 -1.37 18.50 -27.79
CA GLN A 35 -2.11 17.39 -27.20
C GLN A 35 -1.98 17.44 -25.68
N ILE A 36 -3.10 17.65 -24.99
CA ILE A 36 -3.14 17.72 -23.52
C ILE A 36 -3.97 16.55 -23.03
N LYS A 37 -3.37 15.70 -22.18
CA LYS A 37 -4.07 14.61 -21.52
C LYS A 37 -4.48 15.03 -20.11
N ILE A 38 -5.79 15.08 -19.84
CA ILE A 38 -6.34 15.34 -18.51
C ILE A 38 -6.83 14.03 -17.91
N LEU A 39 -6.25 13.65 -16.78
CA LEU A 39 -6.53 12.44 -16.04
C LEU A 39 -7.44 12.79 -14.85
N ILE A 40 -8.63 12.20 -14.81
CA ILE A 40 -9.55 12.40 -13.70
C ILE A 40 -9.43 11.24 -12.73
N ASN A 41 -9.21 11.57 -11.46
CA ASN A 41 -9.25 10.65 -10.34
C ASN A 41 -10.44 11.05 -9.43
N ASN A 42 -11.33 10.09 -9.19
CA ASN A 42 -12.50 10.23 -8.32
C ASN A 42 -12.38 9.23 -7.16
N ASP A 43 -11.60 9.61 -6.16
CA ASP A 43 -11.56 8.92 -4.87
C ASP A 43 -12.69 9.51 -3.99
N ASP A 44 -13.63 8.65 -3.57
CA ASP A 44 -14.68 8.93 -2.57
C ASP A 44 -15.75 9.99 -2.91
N LEU A 45 -16.58 9.82 -3.96
CA LEU A 45 -17.89 10.49 -4.22
C LEU A 45 -18.01 12.03 -4.04
N ARG A 46 -16.94 12.73 -3.65
CA ARG A 46 -16.91 14.10 -3.10
C ARG A 46 -15.68 14.89 -3.57
N MET A 47 -14.61 14.22 -4.02
CA MET A 47 -13.40 14.89 -4.51
C MET A 47 -13.11 14.49 -5.96
N VAL A 48 -13.11 15.48 -6.85
CA VAL A 48 -12.68 15.30 -8.23
C VAL A 48 -11.29 15.92 -8.39
N LYS A 49 -10.26 15.10 -8.61
CA LYS A 49 -8.92 15.58 -8.97
C LYS A 49 -8.74 15.46 -10.47
N ALA A 50 -8.40 16.56 -11.14
CA ALA A 50 -7.95 16.55 -12.52
C ALA A 50 -6.44 16.77 -12.52
N ASN A 51 -5.70 15.94 -13.28
CA ASN A 51 -4.27 16.06 -13.47
C ASN A 51 -3.95 16.24 -14.95
N ILE A 52 -3.07 17.19 -15.33
CA ILE A 52 -2.48 17.17 -16.68
C ILE A 52 -1.23 16.30 -16.63
N ARG A 53 -1.14 15.32 -17.54
CA ARG A 53 0.12 14.67 -17.90
C ARG A 53 0.53 15.18 -19.28
N TYR A 54 1.59 15.97 -19.32
CA TYR A 54 2.18 16.40 -20.58
C TYR A 54 3.08 15.30 -21.11
N VAL A 55 2.78 14.78 -22.30
CA VAL A 55 3.65 13.86 -23.02
C VAL A 55 4.38 14.71 -24.06
N SER A 56 5.65 15.02 -23.80
CA SER A 56 6.51 15.67 -24.79
C SER A 56 7.10 14.62 -25.71
N ASP A 57 7.18 14.90 -27.01
CA ASP A 57 8.00 14.10 -27.94
C ASP A 57 9.52 14.32 -27.71
N ASN A 58 9.91 15.32 -26.90
CA ASN A 58 11.29 15.61 -26.54
C ASN A 58 11.53 15.33 -25.05
N GLU A 59 12.02 14.13 -24.75
CA GLU A 59 12.30 13.61 -23.40
C GLU A 59 13.29 14.43 -22.54
N SER A 60 13.94 15.46 -23.09
CA SER A 60 15.20 15.96 -22.53
C SER A 60 15.15 17.22 -21.66
N LYS A 61 14.01 17.92 -21.45
CA LYS A 61 14.05 19.16 -20.62
C LYS A 61 12.84 19.53 -19.76
N ILE A 62 11.74 18.78 -19.76
CA ILE A 62 10.58 19.11 -18.90
C ILE A 62 10.21 17.85 -18.12
N PRO A 63 10.46 17.78 -16.79
CA PRO A 63 10.09 16.62 -16.00
C PRO A 63 8.57 16.39 -16.06
N ASP A 64 8.15 15.13 -15.91
CA ASP A 64 6.74 14.73 -15.75
C ASP A 64 6.03 15.72 -14.82
N PHE A 65 5.23 16.60 -15.40
CA PHE A 65 4.63 17.69 -14.66
C PHE A 65 3.19 17.35 -14.27
N TRP A 66 2.88 17.52 -12.99
CA TRP A 66 1.57 17.26 -12.39
C TRP A 66 0.91 18.58 -12.00
N VAL A 67 -0.04 19.06 -12.81
CA VAL A 67 -0.98 20.12 -12.38
C VAL A 67 -2.19 19.47 -11.75
N SER A 68 -2.48 19.72 -10.48
CA SER A 68 -3.73 19.26 -9.86
C SER A 68 -4.61 20.42 -9.36
N SER A 69 -5.92 20.19 -9.33
CA SER A 69 -6.85 20.99 -8.51
C SER A 69 -6.89 20.40 -7.10
N GLU A 70 -6.56 21.21 -6.09
CA GLU A 70 -6.63 20.84 -4.67
C GLU A 70 -7.96 21.29 -4.00
N LYS A 71 -8.92 21.78 -4.78
CA LYS A 71 -10.17 22.34 -4.28
C LYS A 71 -11.33 21.35 -4.46
N ASN A 72 -12.29 21.36 -3.52
CA ASN A 72 -13.60 20.71 -3.67
C ASN A 72 -14.43 21.46 -4.72
N LEU A 73 -14.11 21.26 -5.99
CA LEU A 73 -14.78 21.85 -7.14
C LEU A 73 -15.60 20.79 -7.86
N ILE A 74 -16.63 21.22 -8.58
CA ILE A 74 -17.28 20.33 -9.56
C ILE A 74 -16.32 20.06 -10.73
N LEU A 75 -16.46 18.92 -11.39
CA LEU A 75 -15.51 18.43 -12.40
C LEU A 75 -15.14 19.48 -13.48
N SER A 76 -16.10 20.24 -13.99
CA SER A 76 -15.85 21.30 -14.97
C SER A 76 -14.93 22.39 -14.41
N GLN A 77 -15.15 22.82 -13.17
CA GLN A 77 -14.31 23.80 -12.48
C GLN A 77 -12.92 23.24 -12.19
N CYS A 78 -12.78 21.95 -11.85
CA CYS A 78 -11.46 21.31 -11.72
C CYS A 78 -10.67 21.35 -13.03
N ILE A 79 -11.32 21.07 -14.16
CA ILE A 79 -10.67 21.09 -15.47
C ILE A 79 -10.26 22.51 -15.85
N GLU A 80 -11.13 23.50 -15.65
CA GLU A 80 -10.80 24.91 -15.90
C GLU A 80 -9.65 25.41 -15.02
N ASP A 81 -9.62 25.06 -13.73
CA ASP A 81 -8.51 25.41 -12.82
C ASP A 81 -7.18 24.82 -13.29
N VAL A 82 -7.20 23.55 -13.71
CA VAL A 82 -6.01 22.84 -14.19
C VAL A 82 -5.53 23.39 -15.53
N LEU A 83 -6.43 23.71 -16.46
CA LEU A 83 -6.08 24.36 -17.73
C LEU A 83 -5.53 25.77 -17.50
N PHE A 84 -6.15 26.56 -16.62
CA PHE A 84 -5.66 27.89 -16.25
C PHE A 84 -4.23 27.82 -15.69
N LYS A 85 -3.97 26.91 -14.75
CA LYS A 85 -2.63 26.67 -14.18
C LYS A 85 -1.63 26.24 -15.26
N TYR A 86 -2.04 25.38 -16.19
CA TYR A 86 -1.21 24.96 -17.31
C TYR A 86 -0.88 26.10 -18.27
N THR A 87 -1.84 26.93 -18.65
CA THR A 87 -1.59 28.11 -19.50
C THR A 87 -0.63 29.09 -18.80
N LYS A 88 -0.83 29.32 -17.50
CA LYS A 88 0.08 30.15 -16.70
C LYS A 88 1.50 29.58 -16.66
N PHE A 89 1.62 28.25 -16.58
CA PHE A 89 2.89 27.54 -16.68
C PHE A 89 3.54 27.73 -18.06
N ARG A 90 2.85 27.41 -19.16
CA ARG A 90 3.42 27.50 -20.52
C ARG A 90 3.91 28.90 -20.88
N ASN A 91 3.23 29.93 -20.38
CA ASN A 91 3.60 31.32 -20.62
C ASN A 91 4.67 31.86 -19.66
N CYS A 92 5.14 31.05 -18.71
CA CYS A 92 6.15 31.43 -17.74
C CYS A 92 7.54 30.98 -18.22
N LYS A 93 8.54 31.85 -18.07
CA LYS A 93 9.94 31.54 -18.40
C LYS A 93 10.65 30.66 -17.36
N HIS A 94 10.06 30.51 -16.17
CA HIS A 94 10.58 29.71 -15.06
C HIS A 94 11.99 30.09 -14.60
N GLU A 95 12.33 31.37 -14.67
CA GLU A 95 13.67 31.87 -14.33
C GLU A 95 13.95 31.86 -12.82
N ASN A 96 12.91 31.93 -11.98
CA ASN A 96 13.03 32.05 -10.53
C ASN A 96 12.23 30.98 -9.79
N PHE A 97 12.96 30.08 -9.13
CA PHE A 97 12.42 29.07 -8.21
C PHE A 97 12.89 29.34 -6.79
N VAL A 98 11.96 29.27 -5.84
CA VAL A 98 12.25 29.36 -4.41
C VAL A 98 11.85 28.06 -3.72
N PRO A 99 12.47 27.69 -2.59
CA PRO A 99 12.05 26.51 -1.85
C PRO A 99 10.54 26.54 -1.55
N ALA A 100 9.86 25.42 -1.82
CA ALA A 100 8.42 25.34 -1.60
C ALA A 100 8.13 25.24 -0.10
N ILE A 101 7.00 25.82 0.30
CA ILE A 101 6.59 25.89 1.71
C ILE A 101 5.33 25.01 1.89
N SER A 102 5.33 24.23 2.97
CA SER A 102 4.19 23.44 3.46
C SER A 102 3.07 24.33 3.99
N GLN A 103 1.89 23.75 4.22
CA GLN A 103 0.75 24.49 4.79
C GLN A 103 1.05 25.00 6.21
N GLU A 104 1.92 24.30 6.93
CA GLU A 104 2.41 24.63 8.26
C GLU A 104 3.51 25.70 8.24
N GLY A 105 3.87 26.25 7.07
CA GLY A 105 4.85 27.33 6.95
C GLY A 105 6.31 26.88 6.97
N ARG A 106 6.59 25.58 6.76
CA ARG A 106 7.95 25.01 6.72
C ARG A 106 8.43 24.75 5.30
N ILE A 107 9.71 25.00 5.03
CA ILE A 107 10.34 24.68 3.75
C ILE A 107 10.41 23.16 3.58
N PHE A 108 9.99 22.64 2.43
CA PHE A 108 10.14 21.23 2.13
C PHE A 108 11.62 20.86 1.99
N SER A 109 12.06 19.87 2.78
CA SER A 109 13.45 19.42 2.77
C SER A 109 13.80 18.61 1.52
N ASP A 110 12.81 18.01 0.85
CA ASP A 110 12.97 17.13 -0.31
C ASP A 110 13.42 17.83 -1.60
N GLY A 111 13.80 19.11 -1.56
CA GLY A 111 14.22 19.89 -2.73
C GLY A 111 13.05 20.30 -3.62
N THR A 112 11.80 20.20 -3.16
CA THR A 112 10.65 20.76 -3.89
C THR A 112 10.75 22.29 -3.91
N CYS A 113 10.62 22.88 -5.10
CA CYS A 113 10.63 24.32 -5.31
C CYS A 113 9.29 24.83 -5.86
N THR A 114 9.01 26.12 -5.69
CA THR A 114 7.89 26.84 -6.29
C THR A 114 8.41 27.95 -7.20
N CYS A 115 7.91 28.04 -8.44
CA CYS A 115 8.22 29.19 -9.29
C CYS A 115 7.50 30.43 -8.77
N THR A 116 8.23 31.52 -8.52
CA THR A 116 7.65 32.77 -8.00
C THR A 116 6.68 33.43 -8.98
N ASN A 117 6.83 33.17 -10.27
CA ASN A 117 6.06 33.84 -11.32
C ASN A 117 4.72 33.12 -11.59
N CYS A 118 4.76 31.80 -11.79
CA CYS A 118 3.54 31.04 -12.08
C CYS A 118 2.94 30.31 -10.87
N GLY A 119 3.70 30.09 -9.79
CA GLY A 119 3.26 29.35 -8.60
C GLY A 119 3.28 27.83 -8.75
N ILE A 120 3.87 27.32 -9.84
CA ILE A 120 4.04 25.87 -10.06
C ILE A 120 4.99 25.28 -9.01
N LYS A 121 4.65 24.10 -8.49
CA LYS A 121 5.53 23.30 -7.64
C LYS A 121 6.24 22.23 -8.46
N THR A 122 7.53 22.02 -8.22
CA THR A 122 8.33 20.98 -8.88
C THR A 122 8.13 19.62 -8.22
N THR A 123 8.69 18.57 -8.82
CA THR A 123 8.87 17.29 -8.13
C THR A 123 9.96 17.38 -7.06
N SER A 124 10.00 16.40 -6.17
CA SER A 124 11.08 16.23 -5.19
C SER A 124 12.42 16.03 -5.90
N GLY A 125 13.48 16.63 -5.35
CA GLY A 125 14.85 16.55 -5.88
C GLY A 125 15.19 17.55 -6.99
N PHE A 126 14.26 18.45 -7.34
CA PHE A 126 14.52 19.49 -8.34
C PHE A 126 15.56 20.52 -7.84
N GLY A 127 15.36 21.01 -6.62
CA GLY A 127 16.31 21.87 -5.93
C GLY A 127 17.24 21.06 -5.02
N GLU A 128 18.15 21.76 -4.36
CA GLU A 128 19.01 21.17 -3.34
C GLU A 128 18.17 20.71 -2.14
N LYS A 129 18.59 19.59 -1.53
CA LYS A 129 17.99 19.11 -0.30
C LYS A 129 18.36 20.06 0.85
N ILE A 130 17.37 20.52 1.61
CA ILE A 130 17.58 21.50 2.68
C ILE A 130 17.22 20.88 4.03
N GLY A 131 18.16 20.87 4.97
CA GLY A 131 17.93 20.36 6.33
C GLY A 131 17.83 18.83 6.44
N THR A 132 17.38 18.37 7.60
CA THR A 132 17.31 16.93 7.94
C THR A 132 15.89 16.43 8.22
N THR A 133 14.90 17.30 8.12
CA THR A 133 13.48 16.98 8.28
C THR A 133 12.95 16.14 7.12
N ASN A 134 11.74 15.60 7.26
CA ASN A 134 11.15 14.65 6.34
C ASN A 134 9.91 15.25 5.65
N THR A 135 9.88 15.15 4.32
CA THR A 135 8.69 15.45 3.52
C THR A 135 7.94 14.16 3.19
N PHE A 136 6.63 14.10 3.45
CA PHE A 136 5.78 12.97 3.04
C PHE A 136 4.34 13.40 2.72
N LYS A 137 3.60 12.55 2.01
CA LYS A 137 2.19 12.81 1.67
C LYS A 137 1.27 12.46 2.85
N VAL A 138 0.34 13.35 3.18
CA VAL A 138 -0.65 13.11 4.24
C VAL A 138 -1.70 12.10 3.76
N ASN A 139 -2.05 11.13 4.61
CA ASN A 139 -3.02 10.08 4.29
C ASN A 139 -4.37 10.68 3.91
N LEU A 140 -4.96 10.16 2.84
CA LEU A 140 -6.24 10.60 2.26
C LEU A 140 -6.29 12.09 1.85
N SER A 141 -5.16 12.79 1.85
CA SER A 141 -5.03 14.17 1.41
C SER A 141 -4.17 14.27 0.15
N SER A 142 -4.35 15.34 -0.64
CA SER A 142 -3.45 15.69 -1.74
C SER A 142 -2.18 16.39 -1.27
N ARG A 143 -2.13 16.89 -0.03
CA ARG A 143 -1.03 17.73 0.43
C ARG A 143 0.16 16.92 0.96
N LYS A 144 1.34 17.51 0.85
CA LYS A 144 2.56 17.09 1.56
C LYS A 144 2.64 17.78 2.92
N TYR A 145 3.27 17.11 3.87
CA TYR A 145 3.62 17.60 5.19
C TYR A 145 5.14 17.60 5.34
N GLU A 146 5.66 18.64 6.00
CA GLU A 146 7.06 18.74 6.37
C GLU A 146 7.17 18.61 7.89
N THR A 147 7.98 17.64 8.36
CA THR A 147 8.14 17.42 9.80
C THR A 147 8.78 18.60 10.49
N ARG A 148 8.37 18.84 11.74
CA ARG A 148 9.04 19.79 12.62
C ARG A 148 10.37 19.24 13.14
N TYR A 149 10.45 17.92 13.30
CA TYR A 149 11.61 17.26 13.86
C TYR A 149 12.28 16.31 12.85
N ASP A 150 13.54 15.99 13.11
CA ASP A 150 14.32 15.05 12.32
C ASP A 150 14.02 13.61 12.75
N TRP A 151 13.24 12.90 11.95
CA TRP A 151 12.92 11.49 12.21
C TRP A 151 13.89 10.53 11.53
N GLY A 152 14.99 11.02 10.95
CA GLY A 152 15.99 10.25 10.23
C GLY A 152 15.38 9.46 9.07
N LYS A 153 15.71 8.17 8.99
CA LYS A 153 15.22 7.25 7.95
C LYS A 153 13.93 6.52 8.33
N SER A 154 13.18 7.03 9.31
CA SER A 154 11.95 6.38 9.76
C SER A 154 10.88 6.46 8.67
N HIS A 155 10.06 5.40 8.56
CA HIS A 155 8.80 5.52 7.83
C HIS A 155 7.83 6.38 8.64
N LEU A 156 7.13 7.29 7.95
CA LEU A 156 6.24 8.28 8.56
C LEU A 156 4.90 8.27 7.85
N GLN A 157 3.82 8.41 8.62
CA GLN A 157 2.50 8.69 8.09
C GLN A 157 1.72 9.58 9.04
N ALA A 158 0.79 10.36 8.50
CA ALA A 158 -0.05 11.24 9.29
C ALA A 158 -1.39 11.44 8.59
N GLY A 159 -2.41 11.81 9.36
CA GLY A 159 -3.73 12.13 8.83
C GLY A 159 -4.44 13.12 9.74
N GLU A 160 -5.29 13.93 9.13
CA GLU A 160 -6.10 14.94 9.82
C GLU A 160 -7.27 14.30 10.58
N SER A 161 -7.65 13.07 10.21
CA SER A 161 -8.75 12.36 10.85
C SER A 161 -8.50 10.85 10.86
N GLY A 162 -7.99 10.35 11.98
CA GLY A 162 -7.84 8.93 12.28
C GLY A 162 -8.82 8.48 13.36
N ILE A 163 -9.36 7.29 13.20
CA ILE A 163 -10.23 6.66 14.21
C ILE A 163 -9.35 6.02 15.28
N VAL A 164 -9.64 6.33 16.54
CA VAL A 164 -9.07 5.64 17.70
C VAL A 164 -10.15 4.80 18.32
N ILE A 165 -9.95 3.47 18.35
CA ILE A 165 -10.89 2.53 18.95
C ILE A 165 -10.47 2.30 20.41
N SER A 166 -11.29 2.74 21.35
CA SER A 166 -11.07 2.50 22.78
C SER A 166 -12.21 1.67 23.37
N ARG A 167 -11.85 0.52 23.96
CA ARG A 167 -12.81 -0.32 24.71
C ARG A 167 -13.43 0.37 25.92
N ARG A 168 -12.81 1.44 26.44
CA ARG A 168 -13.25 2.13 27.68
C ARG A 168 -13.87 3.50 27.44
N LYS A 169 -13.44 4.23 26.41
CA LYS A 169 -13.84 5.63 26.17
C LYS A 169 -14.72 5.83 24.93
N GLY A 170 -15.13 4.75 24.28
CA GLY A 170 -15.73 4.82 22.95
C GLY A 170 -14.71 5.17 21.88
N SER A 171 -15.10 5.02 20.62
CA SER A 171 -14.27 5.43 19.49
C SER A 171 -14.36 6.94 19.28
N TYR A 172 -13.24 7.59 18.97
CA TYR A 172 -13.20 9.01 18.63
C TYR A 172 -12.30 9.27 17.41
N MET A 173 -12.46 10.44 16.80
CA MET A 173 -11.64 10.90 15.67
C MET A 173 -10.65 11.96 16.13
N THR A 174 -9.42 11.87 15.66
CA THR A 174 -8.34 12.81 16.01
C THR A 174 -7.33 12.90 14.88
N ALA A 175 -6.58 14.00 14.76
CA ALA A 175 -5.39 14.00 13.94
C ALA A 175 -4.34 13.06 14.56
N PHE A 176 -3.55 12.41 13.71
CA PHE A 176 -2.52 11.46 14.14
C PHE A 176 -1.22 11.66 13.36
N PHE A 177 -0.13 11.28 14.02
CA PHE A 177 1.20 11.18 13.43
C PHE A 177 1.82 9.87 13.89
N GLU A 178 2.31 9.07 12.96
CA GLU A 178 2.89 7.76 13.21
C GLU A 178 4.29 7.68 12.62
N ALA A 179 5.21 7.19 13.44
CA ALA A 179 6.59 6.96 13.07
C ALA A 179 7.00 5.52 13.42
N PHE A 180 7.85 4.96 12.58
CA PHE A 180 8.40 3.60 12.74
C PHE A 180 9.94 3.63 12.88
N PRO A 181 10.48 4.25 13.94
CA PRO A 181 11.93 4.36 14.12
C PRO A 181 12.54 3.06 14.67
N LYS A 182 13.87 2.99 14.61
CA LYS A 182 14.67 2.05 15.43
C LYS A 182 15.22 2.78 16.65
N VAL A 183 15.02 2.23 17.84
CA VAL A 183 15.57 2.73 19.12
C VAL A 183 16.41 1.63 19.76
N SER A 184 17.68 1.91 20.02
CA SER A 184 18.62 0.93 20.62
C SER A 184 18.66 -0.41 19.88
N GLY A 185 18.54 -0.39 18.55
CA GLY A 185 18.49 -1.59 17.70
C GLY A 185 17.10 -2.20 17.50
N PHE A 186 16.10 -1.80 18.30
CA PHE A 186 14.74 -2.34 18.21
C PHE A 186 13.85 -1.48 17.30
N GLY A 187 13.18 -2.10 16.32
CA GLY A 187 12.09 -1.46 15.60
C GLY A 187 10.90 -1.21 16.53
N THR A 188 10.27 -0.04 16.44
CA THR A 188 9.11 0.31 17.27
C THR A 188 8.07 1.12 16.49
N PHE A 189 6.89 1.27 17.08
CA PHE A 189 5.79 2.06 16.56
C PHE A 189 5.45 3.17 17.55
N ILE A 190 5.48 4.41 17.07
CA ILE A 190 5.17 5.59 17.87
C ILE A 190 4.03 6.34 17.21
N ARG A 191 2.89 6.42 17.90
CA ARG A 191 1.75 7.25 17.51
C ARG A 191 1.59 8.43 18.44
N GLY A 192 1.47 9.62 17.87
CA GLY A 192 0.98 10.81 18.54
C GLY A 192 -0.42 11.16 18.04
N GLU A 193 -1.20 11.81 18.90
CA GLU A 193 -2.55 12.28 18.62
C GLU A 193 -2.63 13.75 19.04
N GLY A 194 -3.46 14.54 18.36
CA GLY A 194 -3.61 15.97 18.64
C GLY A 194 -4.76 16.59 17.87
N LYS A 195 -5.00 17.88 18.07
CA LYS A 195 -6.01 18.65 17.32
C LYS A 195 -5.68 18.79 15.84
N ASP A 196 -4.39 18.77 15.52
CA ASP A 196 -3.80 18.88 14.20
C ASP A 196 -2.56 17.98 14.10
N ILE A 197 -1.99 17.85 12.89
CA ILE A 197 -0.82 17.01 12.66
C ILE A 197 0.40 17.52 13.42
N ASP A 198 0.53 18.84 13.61
CA ASP A 198 1.63 19.48 14.33
C ASP A 198 1.69 19.07 15.81
N GLU A 199 0.53 19.11 16.49
CA GLU A 199 0.40 18.64 17.87
C GLU A 199 0.59 17.13 17.96
N ALA A 200 0.06 16.38 17.00
CA ALA A 200 0.25 14.93 16.93
C ALA A 200 1.74 14.57 16.77
N GLU A 201 2.47 15.24 15.88
CA GLU A 201 3.91 15.05 15.70
C GLU A 201 4.67 15.39 16.98
N GLN A 202 4.37 16.53 17.62
CA GLN A 202 5.00 16.90 18.89
C GLN A 202 4.79 15.83 19.98
N ASN A 203 3.58 15.28 20.06
CA ASN A 203 3.27 14.21 21.00
C ASN A 203 3.99 12.90 20.67
N ALA A 204 4.16 12.56 19.39
CA ALA A 204 4.98 11.44 18.95
C ALA A 204 6.47 11.67 19.27
N TRP A 205 6.99 12.85 18.95
CA TRP A 205 8.39 13.22 19.15
C TRP A 205 8.79 13.16 20.61
N ARG A 206 7.93 13.65 21.52
CA ARG A 206 8.17 13.54 22.97
C ARG A 206 8.29 12.09 23.44
N LYS A 207 7.50 11.18 22.88
CA LYS A 207 7.62 9.74 23.17
C LYS A 207 8.95 9.18 22.65
N PHE A 208 9.33 9.54 21.42
CA PHE A 208 10.59 9.13 20.82
C PHE A 208 11.81 9.60 21.61
N GLN A 209 11.86 10.87 21.99
CA GLN A 209 12.94 11.43 22.82
C GLN A 209 13.04 10.74 24.18
N LYS A 210 11.90 10.43 24.82
CA LYS A 210 11.89 9.65 26.07
C LYS A 210 12.50 8.26 25.87
N GLN A 211 12.25 7.62 24.73
CA GLN A 211 12.80 6.30 24.40
C GLN A 211 14.31 6.35 24.10
N LEU A 212 14.77 7.36 23.36
CA LEU A 212 16.20 7.58 23.07
C LEU A 212 17.03 7.86 24.33
N ALA A 213 16.46 8.58 25.30
CA ALA A 213 17.14 8.91 26.55
C ALA A 213 17.28 7.73 27.53
N CYS A 214 16.66 6.57 27.23
CA CYS A 214 16.68 5.42 28.12
C CYS A 214 17.99 4.62 27.97
N MET A 215 18.91 4.78 28.92
CA MET A 215 20.23 4.12 28.87
C MET A 215 20.15 2.58 28.99
N GLN A 216 19.21 2.08 29.79
CA GLN A 216 18.97 0.65 29.97
C GLN A 216 17.46 0.39 29.98
N HIS A 217 17.00 -0.45 29.05
CA HIS A 217 15.59 -0.81 28.97
C HIS A 217 15.26 -1.91 29.98
N ASN A 218 14.33 -1.63 30.89
CA ASN A 218 13.77 -2.62 31.81
C ASN A 218 12.47 -3.17 31.23
N TRP A 219 12.53 -4.36 30.64
CA TRP A 219 11.44 -4.94 29.86
C TRP A 219 10.42 -5.68 30.72
N ASN A 220 9.14 -5.36 30.52
CA ASN A 220 8.01 -6.07 31.11
C ASN A 220 7.10 -6.64 30.00
N ARG A 221 6.69 -7.91 30.15
CA ARG A 221 5.74 -8.59 29.25
C ARG A 221 4.32 -8.03 29.33
N LYS A 222 3.99 -7.29 30.39
CA LYS A 222 2.66 -6.68 30.57
C LYS A 222 2.56 -5.39 29.74
N VAL A 223 1.98 -5.48 28.55
CA VAL A 223 1.75 -4.35 27.65
C VAL A 223 0.28 -3.98 27.66
N ASN A 224 -0.06 -2.72 27.96
CA ASN A 224 -1.44 -2.24 28.08
C ASN A 224 -2.34 -3.10 28.99
N GLY A 225 -1.76 -3.68 30.05
CA GLY A 225 -2.47 -4.55 30.99
C GLY A 225 -2.58 -6.02 30.58
N ILE A 226 -2.10 -6.39 29.38
CA ILE A 226 -2.14 -7.75 28.85
C ILE A 226 -0.74 -8.36 28.97
N ILE A 227 -0.64 -9.56 29.54
CA ILE A 227 0.62 -10.32 29.57
C ILE A 227 0.83 -10.93 28.18
N ARG A 228 1.93 -10.55 27.53
CA ARG A 228 2.33 -11.02 26.21
C ARG A 228 3.20 -12.27 26.31
N THR A 229 2.92 -13.24 25.46
CA THR A 229 3.63 -14.53 25.40
C THR A 229 4.52 -14.66 24.15
N ASP A 230 4.36 -13.76 23.20
CA ASP A 230 5.04 -13.70 21.89
C ASP A 230 6.40 -13.00 21.92
N GLY A 231 6.94 -12.72 23.12
CA GLY A 231 8.20 -11.98 23.27
C GLY A 231 8.07 -10.45 23.15
N TYR A 232 6.90 -9.96 22.77
CA TYR A 232 6.60 -8.52 22.78
C TYR A 232 6.58 -7.99 24.22
N ALA A 233 7.28 -6.88 24.46
CA ALA A 233 7.45 -6.29 25.77
C ALA A 233 7.40 -4.77 25.71
N GLN A 234 7.18 -4.15 26.86
CA GLN A 234 7.26 -2.70 27.05
C GLN A 234 8.31 -2.38 28.10
N CYS A 235 9.20 -1.43 27.81
CA CYS A 235 10.12 -0.88 28.78
C CYS A 235 9.36 -0.05 29.82
N GLU A 236 9.55 -0.34 31.11
CA GLU A 236 8.87 0.36 32.20
C GLU A 236 9.37 1.80 32.38
N CYS A 237 10.63 2.06 32.05
CA CYS A 237 11.24 3.37 32.19
C CYS A 237 10.71 4.35 31.12
N CYS A 238 10.79 3.95 29.86
CA CYS A 238 10.58 4.86 28.72
C CYS A 238 9.30 4.56 27.93
N GLY A 239 8.69 3.38 28.09
CA GLY A 239 7.52 2.97 27.32
C GLY A 239 7.83 2.49 25.90
N LEU A 240 9.11 2.28 25.54
CA LEU A 240 9.50 1.62 24.29
C LEU A 240 8.82 0.25 24.22
N ARG A 241 8.25 -0.09 23.06
CA ARG A 241 7.62 -1.40 22.83
C ARG A 241 8.32 -2.09 21.67
N ALA A 242 8.72 -3.33 21.87
CA ALA A 242 9.45 -4.13 20.90
C ALA A 242 9.34 -5.63 21.21
N SER A 243 9.67 -6.46 20.23
CA SER A 243 9.98 -7.89 20.45
C SER A 243 11.35 -8.00 21.10
N ALA A 244 11.40 -7.80 22.42
CA ALA A 244 12.65 -7.64 23.18
C ALA A 244 12.95 -8.81 24.12
N LEU A 245 12.01 -9.73 24.30
CA LEU A 245 12.15 -10.91 25.16
C LEU A 245 11.94 -12.18 24.35
N GLU A 246 12.52 -13.28 24.81
CA GLU A 246 12.21 -14.61 24.28
C GLU A 246 10.70 -14.91 24.42
N PRO A 247 10.05 -15.53 23.43
CA PRO A 247 8.68 -15.99 23.58
C PRO A 247 8.55 -17.06 24.66
N THR A 248 7.37 -17.13 25.29
CA THR A 248 6.99 -18.23 26.19
C THR A 248 6.09 -19.25 25.52
N THR A 249 5.55 -18.91 24.35
CA THR A 249 4.86 -19.84 23.45
C THR A 249 5.85 -20.86 22.89
N LYS A 250 5.36 -22.07 22.63
CA LYS A 250 6.15 -23.23 22.23
C LYS A 250 5.61 -23.81 20.93
N CYS A 251 6.51 -24.33 20.11
CA CYS A 251 6.15 -25.09 18.93
C CYS A 251 5.33 -26.33 19.32
N SER A 252 4.19 -26.52 18.66
CA SER A 252 3.30 -27.66 18.90
C SER A 252 3.92 -29.02 18.55
N LYS A 253 5.01 -29.05 17.76
CA LYS A 253 5.70 -30.29 17.35
C LYS A 253 6.94 -30.63 18.17
N CYS A 254 7.77 -29.64 18.57
CA CYS A 254 9.04 -29.90 19.25
C CYS A 254 9.30 -29.09 20.52
N GLU A 255 8.31 -28.34 21.00
CA GLU A 255 8.40 -27.51 22.20
C GLU A 255 9.42 -26.37 22.19
N LYS A 256 10.17 -26.17 21.09
CA LYS A 256 11.07 -25.01 20.92
C LYS A 256 10.28 -23.73 21.07
N LYS A 257 10.83 -22.75 21.81
CA LYS A 257 10.20 -21.43 21.99
C LYS A 257 10.06 -20.74 20.64
N THR A 258 8.88 -20.17 20.38
CA THR A 258 8.54 -19.49 19.13
C THR A 258 7.33 -18.60 19.34
N SER A 259 7.30 -17.42 18.73
CA SER A 259 6.14 -16.51 18.69
C SER A 259 5.31 -16.67 17.42
N ARG A 260 5.72 -17.55 16.51
CA ARG A 260 5.12 -17.70 15.18
C ARG A 260 3.81 -18.47 15.28
N ALA A 261 2.71 -17.74 15.26
CA ALA A 261 1.37 -18.30 15.26
C ALA A 261 1.12 -19.02 13.93
N PHE A 262 0.60 -20.24 14.01
CA PHE A 262 0.12 -21.01 12.88
C PHE A 262 -1.07 -21.82 13.35
N ALA A 263 -2.21 -21.67 12.68
CA ALA A 263 -3.47 -22.23 13.14
C ALA A 263 -3.84 -21.78 14.56
N ASP A 264 -4.35 -22.70 15.38
CA ASP A 264 -4.66 -22.50 16.80
C ASP A 264 -3.42 -22.56 17.71
N GLY A 265 -2.23 -22.72 17.14
CA GLY A 265 -1.01 -22.96 17.88
C GLY A 265 0.17 -22.15 17.38
N PHE A 266 1.36 -22.68 17.64
CA PHE A 266 2.60 -22.07 17.24
C PHE A 266 3.51 -23.12 16.60
N LEU A 267 4.24 -22.75 15.56
CA LEU A 267 5.27 -23.59 14.94
C LEU A 267 6.62 -22.88 14.99
N CYS A 268 7.71 -23.63 15.19
CA CYS A 268 9.03 -23.09 14.92
C CYS A 268 9.30 -23.13 13.43
N ASP A 269 10.28 -22.36 12.97
CA ASP A 269 10.57 -22.21 11.54
C ASP A 269 10.78 -23.58 10.88
N ASP A 270 11.59 -24.45 11.48
CA ASP A 270 11.84 -25.81 10.96
C ASP A 270 10.54 -26.57 10.65
N HIS A 271 9.60 -26.58 11.60
CA HIS A 271 8.32 -27.29 11.46
C HIS A 271 7.31 -26.59 10.56
N LEU A 272 7.43 -25.27 10.37
CA LEU A 272 6.68 -24.54 9.35
C LEU A 272 7.20 -24.91 7.96
N TYR A 273 8.52 -24.99 7.79
CA TYR A 273 9.17 -25.36 6.53
C TYR A 273 8.89 -26.83 6.14
N GLU A 274 8.57 -27.69 7.10
CA GLU A 274 8.13 -29.07 6.87
C GLU A 274 6.66 -29.22 6.46
N LEU A 275 5.84 -28.16 6.53
CA LEU A 275 4.43 -28.25 6.16
C LEU A 275 4.26 -28.62 4.69
N THR A 276 3.42 -29.61 4.45
CA THR A 276 3.05 -30.08 3.11
C THR A 276 1.95 -29.20 2.51
N PHE A 277 1.68 -29.36 1.21
CA PHE A 277 0.53 -28.74 0.56
C PHE A 277 -0.79 -29.03 1.30
N GLN A 278 -0.98 -30.28 1.73
CA GLN A 278 -2.20 -30.67 2.42
C GLN A 278 -2.32 -29.99 3.80
N ASP A 279 -1.21 -29.77 4.50
CA ASP A 279 -1.22 -29.07 5.79
C ASP A 279 -1.66 -27.61 5.62
N PHE A 280 -1.12 -26.90 4.62
CA PHE A 280 -1.54 -25.52 4.32
C PHE A 280 -3.00 -25.44 3.86
N LEU A 281 -3.43 -26.34 2.98
CA LEU A 281 -4.80 -26.37 2.47
C LEU A 281 -5.82 -26.62 3.58
N ASN A 282 -5.54 -27.60 4.45
CA ASN A 282 -6.42 -27.90 5.58
C ASN A 282 -6.57 -26.69 6.50
N GLU A 283 -5.49 -25.96 6.75
CA GLU A 283 -5.52 -24.81 7.64
C GLU A 283 -6.26 -23.60 7.05
N GLU A 284 -6.00 -23.25 5.79
CA GLU A 284 -6.73 -22.18 5.10
C GLU A 284 -8.25 -22.46 5.04
N ASN A 285 -8.63 -23.73 4.82
CA ASN A 285 -10.03 -24.15 4.85
C ASN A 285 -10.65 -24.08 6.25
N ARG A 286 -9.90 -24.42 7.31
CA ARG A 286 -10.38 -24.32 8.69
C ARG A 286 -10.65 -22.88 9.10
N ILE A 287 -9.70 -21.96 8.87
CA ILE A 287 -9.84 -20.53 9.17
C ILE A 287 -11.07 -19.94 8.47
N THR A 288 -11.29 -20.34 7.21
CA THR A 288 -12.45 -19.92 6.41
C THR A 288 -13.79 -20.30 7.04
N LEU A 289 -13.86 -21.43 7.72
CA LEU A 289 -15.08 -21.94 8.35
C LEU A 289 -15.34 -21.28 9.71
N GLU A 290 -14.29 -20.92 10.46
CA GLU A 290 -14.41 -20.37 11.81
C GLU A 290 -14.73 -18.86 11.84
N TRP A 291 -14.30 -18.11 10.83
CA TRP A 291 -14.49 -16.64 10.81
C TRP A 291 -15.85 -16.21 10.24
N ASP A 292 -16.63 -17.12 9.67
CA ASP A 292 -17.81 -16.80 8.87
C ASP A 292 -19.07 -17.57 9.31
N ASP A 293 -19.41 -17.40 10.59
CA ASP A 293 -20.57 -18.02 11.25
C ASP A 293 -21.94 -17.48 10.75
N LYS A 294 -21.98 -16.66 9.69
CA LYS A 294 -23.20 -16.07 9.13
C LYS A 294 -23.30 -16.23 7.61
N LEU A 295 -24.08 -17.22 7.19
CA LEU A 295 -24.80 -17.30 5.91
C LEU A 295 -23.93 -17.16 4.65
N LYS A 296 -22.96 -18.05 4.45
CA LYS A 296 -22.40 -18.29 3.12
C LYS A 296 -23.27 -19.26 2.32
N THR A 297 -23.60 -18.90 1.09
CA THR A 297 -24.16 -19.82 0.10
C THR A 297 -23.16 -20.92 -0.25
N GLU A 298 -23.63 -22.08 -0.70
CA GLU A 298 -22.77 -23.19 -1.14
C GLU A 298 -21.72 -22.75 -2.18
N LYS A 299 -22.12 -21.83 -3.09
CA LYS A 299 -21.25 -21.24 -4.11
C LYS A 299 -20.10 -20.41 -3.51
N GLU A 300 -20.34 -19.69 -2.41
CA GLU A 300 -19.31 -18.91 -1.73
C GLU A 300 -18.30 -19.81 -1.02
N ILE A 301 -18.78 -20.91 -0.43
CA ILE A 301 -17.91 -21.94 0.18
C ILE A 301 -17.03 -22.59 -0.90
N GLN A 302 -17.61 -22.99 -2.03
CA GLN A 302 -16.87 -23.58 -3.15
C GLN A 302 -15.79 -22.61 -3.69
N ASN A 303 -16.15 -21.35 -3.88
CA ASN A 303 -15.18 -20.33 -4.32
C ASN A 303 -14.05 -20.13 -3.32
N LYS A 304 -14.37 -20.10 -2.02
CA LYS A 304 -13.36 -19.89 -0.99
C LYS A 304 -12.43 -21.08 -0.83
N ASN A 305 -12.96 -22.31 -0.89
CA ASN A 305 -12.14 -23.52 -0.91
C ASN A 305 -11.20 -23.54 -2.12
N PHE A 306 -11.67 -23.09 -3.28
CA PHE A 306 -10.83 -22.97 -4.48
C PHE A 306 -9.76 -21.88 -4.34
N GLU A 307 -10.10 -20.72 -3.77
CA GLU A 307 -9.12 -19.70 -3.43
C GLU A 307 -8.03 -20.24 -2.50
N ASN A 308 -8.42 -20.96 -1.45
CA ASN A 308 -7.51 -21.59 -0.50
C ASN A 308 -6.62 -22.63 -1.18
N PHE A 309 -7.17 -23.42 -2.12
CA PHE A 309 -6.41 -24.36 -2.94
C PHE A 309 -5.30 -23.67 -3.75
N VAL A 310 -5.64 -22.61 -4.48
CA VAL A 310 -4.65 -21.84 -5.27
C VAL A 310 -3.63 -21.17 -4.35
N ARG A 311 -4.06 -20.59 -3.22
CA ARG A 311 -3.16 -19.95 -2.24
C ARG A 311 -2.20 -20.97 -1.61
N ALA A 312 -2.67 -22.17 -1.27
CA ALA A 312 -1.81 -23.23 -0.73
C ALA A 312 -0.73 -23.66 -1.73
N HIS A 313 -1.08 -23.78 -3.03
CA HIS A 313 -0.09 -24.05 -4.08
C HIS A 313 0.98 -22.97 -4.15
N PHE A 314 0.61 -21.70 -4.04
CA PHE A 314 1.58 -20.61 -4.03
C PHE A 314 2.48 -20.64 -2.80
N MET A 315 1.89 -20.79 -1.61
CA MET A 315 2.62 -20.75 -0.34
C MET A 315 3.67 -21.86 -0.28
N VAL A 316 3.32 -23.08 -0.71
CA VAL A 316 4.25 -24.20 -0.78
C VAL A 316 5.33 -23.95 -1.84
N SER A 317 4.96 -23.47 -3.03
CA SER A 317 5.94 -23.16 -4.09
C SER A 317 6.95 -22.11 -3.64
N LEU A 318 6.49 -21.07 -2.95
CA LEU A 318 7.30 -19.97 -2.46
C LEU A 318 8.22 -20.44 -1.33
N LYS A 319 7.68 -21.21 -0.38
CA LYS A 319 8.43 -21.86 0.70
C LYS A 319 9.54 -22.77 0.15
N ASP A 320 9.20 -23.68 -0.77
CA ASP A 320 10.14 -24.63 -1.37
C ASP A 320 11.23 -23.91 -2.17
N SER A 321 10.88 -22.82 -2.85
CA SER A 321 11.85 -21.97 -3.54
C SER A 321 12.85 -21.31 -2.58
N PHE A 322 12.39 -20.77 -1.45
CA PHE A 322 13.27 -20.23 -0.41
C PHE A 322 14.19 -21.31 0.19
N ILE A 323 13.67 -22.51 0.46
CA ILE A 323 14.48 -23.65 0.91
C ILE A 323 15.56 -23.98 -0.13
N ALA A 324 15.19 -24.09 -1.41
CA ALA A 324 16.11 -24.45 -2.49
C ALA A 324 17.26 -23.43 -2.65
N ASN A 325 17.03 -22.17 -2.28
CA ASN A 325 18.03 -21.11 -2.30
C ASN A 325 18.77 -20.93 -0.97
N ASN A 326 18.69 -21.89 -0.04
CA ASN A 326 19.29 -21.84 1.30
C ASN A 326 18.95 -20.56 2.10
N HIS A 327 17.77 -20.01 1.86
CA HIS A 327 17.32 -18.81 2.56
C HIS A 327 16.19 -19.15 3.53
N ARG A 328 16.51 -19.03 4.83
CA ARG A 328 15.55 -19.09 5.94
C ARG A 328 15.69 -17.79 6.71
N ASP A 329 14.70 -16.92 6.63
CA ASP A 329 14.71 -15.61 7.28
C ASP A 329 13.32 -15.34 7.86
N ASP A 330 13.27 -14.86 9.09
CA ASP A 330 12.04 -14.54 9.83
C ASP A 330 11.29 -13.35 9.21
N GLU A 331 11.96 -12.50 8.41
CA GLU A 331 11.32 -11.43 7.63
C GLU A 331 10.61 -11.94 6.38
N ILE A 332 10.80 -13.21 6.00
CA ILE A 332 10.16 -13.79 4.81
C ILE A 332 8.65 -13.85 5.04
N ASP A 333 8.14 -14.19 6.23
CA ASP A 333 6.70 -14.42 6.48
C ASP A 333 5.77 -13.24 6.14
N ASP A 334 6.11 -12.02 6.57
CA ASP A 334 5.30 -10.82 6.22
C ASP A 334 5.34 -10.57 4.70
N LYS A 335 6.49 -10.85 4.08
CA LYS A 335 6.65 -10.78 2.63
C LYS A 335 5.83 -11.89 1.96
N LEU A 336 5.89 -13.16 2.40
CA LEU A 336 5.14 -14.31 1.88
C LEU A 336 3.64 -14.03 1.88
N MET A 337 3.13 -13.54 3.02
CA MET A 337 1.71 -13.26 3.18
C MET A 337 1.25 -12.15 2.23
N ARG A 338 1.99 -11.02 2.17
CA ARG A 338 1.70 -9.93 1.22
C ARG A 338 1.80 -10.38 -0.23
N PHE A 339 2.81 -11.18 -0.56
CA PHE A 339 2.97 -11.76 -1.89
C PHE A 339 1.76 -12.63 -2.24
N SER A 340 1.28 -13.46 -1.30
CA SER A 340 0.17 -14.40 -1.54
C SER A 340 -1.14 -13.71 -1.93
N ILE A 341 -1.45 -12.58 -1.28
CA ILE A 341 -2.68 -11.81 -1.53
C ILE A 341 -2.63 -11.14 -2.90
N HIS A 342 -1.52 -10.43 -3.17
CA HIS A 342 -1.31 -9.78 -4.47
C HIS A 342 -1.28 -10.81 -5.60
N TYR A 343 -0.60 -11.92 -5.37
CA TYR A 343 -0.49 -13.01 -6.31
C TYR A 343 -1.84 -13.63 -6.66
N TYR A 344 -2.65 -14.01 -5.67
CA TYR A 344 -3.96 -14.63 -5.93
C TYR A 344 -4.84 -13.68 -6.76
N SER A 345 -4.78 -12.40 -6.43
CA SER A 345 -5.48 -11.35 -7.16
C SER A 345 -5.05 -11.26 -8.63
N GLN A 346 -3.74 -11.37 -8.93
CA GLN A 346 -3.24 -11.36 -10.32
C GLN A 346 -3.56 -12.66 -11.06
N PHE A 347 -3.37 -13.82 -10.42
CA PHE A 347 -3.70 -15.13 -11.00
C PHE A 347 -5.17 -15.18 -11.40
N LYS A 348 -6.06 -14.78 -10.49
CA LYS A 348 -7.50 -14.75 -10.72
C LYS A 348 -7.90 -13.81 -11.86
N ARG A 349 -7.26 -12.65 -11.95
CA ARG A 349 -7.48 -11.68 -13.02
C ARG A 349 -7.00 -12.21 -14.38
N HIS A 350 -5.84 -12.84 -14.43
CA HIS A 350 -5.22 -13.27 -15.69
C HIS A 350 -5.80 -14.58 -16.22
N VAL A 351 -5.96 -15.57 -15.36
CA VAL A 351 -6.48 -16.88 -15.73
C VAL A 351 -8.00 -16.82 -15.91
N PHE A 352 -8.73 -16.23 -14.97
CA PHE A 352 -10.20 -16.22 -15.02
C PHE A 352 -10.80 -14.91 -15.49
N GLY A 353 -10.03 -13.86 -15.77
CA GLY A 353 -10.60 -12.58 -16.23
C GLY A 353 -11.51 -11.88 -15.21
N THR A 354 -11.47 -12.25 -13.93
CA THR A 354 -12.35 -11.72 -12.87
C THR A 354 -11.65 -10.66 -12.02
N ARG A 355 -12.44 -9.80 -11.35
CA ARG A 355 -11.87 -8.85 -10.38
C ARG A 355 -11.40 -9.59 -9.12
N PRO A 356 -10.42 -9.06 -8.36
CA PRO A 356 -9.88 -9.70 -7.16
C PRO A 356 -10.96 -10.17 -6.16
N PHE A 357 -12.03 -9.38 -5.98
CA PHE A 357 -13.11 -9.65 -5.03
C PHE A 357 -14.38 -10.28 -5.64
N GLU A 358 -14.41 -10.58 -6.94
CA GLU A 358 -15.58 -11.20 -7.58
C GLU A 358 -15.53 -12.72 -7.48
N TYR A 359 -16.63 -13.37 -7.10
CA TYR A 359 -16.71 -14.84 -7.14
C TYR A 359 -16.75 -15.35 -8.58
N LEU A 360 -16.09 -16.49 -8.81
CA LEU A 360 -16.21 -17.26 -10.05
C LEU A 360 -17.65 -17.76 -10.18
N GLN A 361 -18.16 -17.73 -11.42
CA GLN A 361 -19.53 -18.21 -11.67
C GLN A 361 -19.62 -19.73 -11.55
N THR A 362 -18.58 -20.40 -12.05
CA THR A 362 -18.33 -21.82 -11.92
C THR A 362 -16.92 -21.97 -11.36
N VAL A 363 -16.73 -22.85 -10.38
CA VAL A 363 -15.41 -23.14 -9.82
C VAL A 363 -14.80 -24.29 -10.66
N PRO A 364 -13.58 -24.16 -11.18
CA PRO A 364 -12.91 -25.26 -11.86
C PRO A 364 -12.64 -26.42 -10.88
N ASP A 365 -12.72 -27.65 -11.36
CA ASP A 365 -12.25 -28.81 -10.60
C ASP A 365 -10.75 -28.67 -10.32
N THR A 366 -10.32 -29.03 -9.11
CA THR A 366 -8.93 -28.86 -8.66
C THR A 366 -7.94 -29.76 -9.42
N ASP A 367 -8.43 -30.77 -10.14
CA ASP A 367 -7.67 -31.66 -11.02
C ASP A 367 -7.77 -31.29 -12.51
N ASN A 368 -8.40 -30.15 -12.84
CA ASN A 368 -8.51 -29.68 -14.22
C ASN A 368 -7.11 -29.50 -14.86
N PRO A 369 -6.82 -30.12 -16.02
CA PRO A 369 -5.48 -30.09 -16.62
C PRO A 369 -4.95 -28.69 -16.95
N ASP A 370 -5.81 -27.77 -17.40
CA ASP A 370 -5.43 -26.39 -17.72
C ASP A 370 -5.09 -25.60 -16.44
N LEU A 371 -5.85 -25.84 -15.37
CA LEU A 371 -5.55 -25.30 -14.05
C LEU A 371 -4.22 -25.83 -13.54
N ILE A 372 -3.99 -27.15 -13.58
CA ILE A 372 -2.73 -27.76 -13.14
C ILE A 372 -1.54 -27.25 -13.97
N TYR A 373 -1.71 -27.08 -15.28
CA TYR A 373 -0.70 -26.50 -16.14
C TYR A 373 -0.34 -25.06 -15.75
N ASN A 374 -1.36 -24.22 -15.53
CA ASN A 374 -1.17 -22.86 -15.03
C ASN A 374 -0.48 -22.84 -13.67
N LEU A 375 -0.88 -23.71 -12.73
CA LEU A 375 -0.27 -23.78 -11.40
C LEU A 375 1.21 -24.19 -11.46
N LYS A 376 1.59 -25.01 -12.45
CA LYS A 376 2.99 -25.41 -12.67
C LYS A 376 3.86 -24.27 -13.22
N ILE A 377 3.40 -23.58 -14.27
CA ILE A 377 4.10 -22.39 -14.81
C ILE A 377 4.33 -21.37 -13.70
N MET A 378 3.31 -21.21 -12.88
CA MET A 378 3.29 -20.29 -11.77
C MET A 378 4.30 -20.70 -10.67
N GLN A 379 4.44 -21.98 -10.37
CA GLN A 379 5.50 -22.50 -9.49
C GLN A 379 6.90 -22.19 -10.06
N ASP A 380 7.09 -22.29 -11.38
CA ASP A 380 8.35 -21.94 -12.03
C ASP A 380 8.63 -20.43 -11.91
N ASN A 381 7.63 -19.57 -12.16
CA ASN A 381 7.74 -18.11 -12.05
C ASN A 381 8.06 -17.64 -10.62
N VAL A 382 7.60 -18.37 -9.60
CA VAL A 382 7.89 -18.08 -8.19
C VAL A 382 9.39 -18.14 -7.89
N ASN A 383 10.11 -19.09 -8.49
CA ASN A 383 11.56 -19.20 -8.31
C ASN A 383 12.32 -17.96 -8.77
N ASP A 384 11.88 -17.36 -9.86
CA ASP A 384 12.51 -16.15 -10.40
C ASP A 384 12.25 -14.91 -9.54
N ILE A 385 11.13 -14.88 -8.83
CA ILE A 385 10.80 -13.78 -7.91
C ILE A 385 11.55 -13.93 -6.60
N VAL A 386 11.69 -15.15 -6.09
CA VAL A 386 12.55 -15.40 -4.93
C VAL A 386 13.97 -14.93 -5.22
N LYS A 387 14.52 -15.21 -6.41
CA LYS A 387 15.83 -14.67 -6.82
C LYS A 387 15.88 -13.14 -6.79
N GLN A 388 14.90 -12.44 -7.38
CA GLN A 388 14.84 -10.97 -7.35
C GLN A 388 14.78 -10.40 -5.93
N VAL A 389 13.99 -11.03 -5.04
CA VAL A 389 13.92 -10.67 -3.62
C VAL A 389 15.29 -10.84 -2.95
N MET A 390 15.97 -11.94 -3.23
CA MET A 390 17.30 -12.25 -2.70
C MET A 390 18.37 -11.28 -3.19
N ASP A 391 18.28 -10.87 -4.46
CA ASP A 391 19.18 -9.89 -5.09
C ASP A 391 18.90 -8.45 -4.64
N LYS A 392 17.91 -8.25 -3.75
CA LYS A 392 17.46 -6.95 -3.23
C LYS A 392 17.10 -5.97 -4.35
N GLU A 393 16.53 -6.48 -5.44
CA GLU A 393 16.02 -5.60 -6.49
C GLU A 393 14.94 -4.68 -5.92
N GLU A 394 15.09 -3.37 -6.14
CA GLU A 394 14.17 -2.36 -5.59
C GLU A 394 12.76 -2.45 -6.18
N ASN A 395 12.60 -3.11 -7.34
CA ASN A 395 11.35 -3.24 -8.08
C ASN A 395 11.05 -4.70 -8.46
N ILE A 396 10.33 -5.41 -7.60
CA ILE A 396 9.88 -6.77 -7.91
C ILE A 396 8.77 -6.71 -8.97
N SER A 397 9.02 -7.30 -10.14
CA SER A 397 8.04 -7.33 -11.23
C SER A 397 7.02 -8.46 -11.05
N PHE A 398 5.87 -8.13 -10.47
CA PHE A 398 4.73 -9.04 -10.33
C PHE A 398 4.12 -9.47 -11.68
N GLU A 399 4.39 -8.74 -12.76
CA GLU A 399 3.96 -9.12 -14.12
C GLU A 399 4.59 -10.44 -14.56
N ARG A 400 5.77 -10.78 -14.02
CA ARG A 400 6.42 -12.07 -14.30
C ARG A 400 5.68 -13.26 -13.69
N LEU A 401 4.87 -13.08 -12.64
CA LEU A 401 4.07 -14.17 -12.05
C LEU A 401 3.07 -14.77 -13.05
N ILE A 402 2.57 -13.93 -13.95
CA ILE A 402 1.51 -14.28 -14.89
C ILE A 402 2.03 -14.59 -16.29
N ASN A 403 3.34 -14.49 -16.53
CA ASN A 403 3.94 -14.84 -17.81
C ASN A 403 3.74 -16.33 -18.10
N GLY A 404 3.28 -16.62 -19.31
CA GLY A 404 3.03 -17.98 -19.78
C GLY A 404 1.71 -18.60 -19.31
N LEU A 405 0.98 -17.96 -18.40
CA LEU A 405 -0.35 -18.44 -17.97
C LEU A 405 -1.36 -18.33 -19.11
N THR A 406 -2.11 -19.42 -19.32
CA THR A 406 -3.15 -19.53 -20.33
C THR A 406 -4.50 -19.11 -19.74
N PRO A 407 -5.21 -18.15 -20.36
CA PRO A 407 -6.56 -17.78 -19.94
C PRO A 407 -7.55 -18.96 -20.01
N MET A 408 -8.42 -19.04 -19.00
CA MET A 408 -9.55 -19.97 -18.87
C MET A 408 -10.87 -19.16 -18.84
N PRO A 409 -11.34 -18.60 -19.97
CA PRO A 409 -12.44 -17.63 -20.00
C PRO A 409 -13.85 -18.22 -19.76
N GLY A 410 -13.97 -19.55 -19.64
CA GLY A 410 -15.25 -20.25 -19.43
C GLY A 410 -15.88 -20.08 -18.04
N TYR A 411 -15.20 -19.37 -17.13
CA TYR A 411 -15.60 -19.24 -15.72
C TYR A 411 -16.16 -17.84 -15.37
N ILE A 412 -16.39 -16.99 -16.39
CA ILE A 412 -16.99 -15.64 -16.30
C ILE A 412 -18.41 -15.65 -16.86
N LYS A 413 -19.31 -14.81 -16.32
CA LYS A 413 -20.57 -14.46 -17.00
C LYS A 413 -20.23 -13.89 -18.39
N PRO A 414 -20.90 -14.31 -19.49
CA PRO A 414 -20.86 -13.52 -20.72
C PRO A 414 -21.21 -12.08 -20.34
N LYS A 415 -20.45 -11.10 -20.83
CA LYS A 415 -20.91 -9.71 -20.76
C LYS A 415 -22.29 -9.71 -21.40
N ASP A 416 -23.33 -9.50 -20.60
CA ASP A 416 -24.64 -9.17 -21.12
C ASP A 416 -24.39 -8.00 -22.07
N LYS A 417 -24.66 -8.21 -23.36
CA LYS A 417 -24.56 -7.17 -24.38
C LYS A 417 -25.58 -6.10 -23.98
N ALA A 418 -25.13 -5.03 -23.33
CA ALA A 418 -25.88 -3.83 -23.03
C ALA A 418 -25.32 -2.67 -23.87
#